data_AF-A0A831LVM2-F1
#
_entry.id   AF-A0A831LVM2-F1
#
_cell.length_a   1.000
_cell.length_b   1.000
_cell.length_c   1.000
_cell.angle_alpha   90.00
_cell.angle_beta   90.00
_cell.angle_gamma   90.00
#
_symmetry.space_group_name_H-M   'P 1'
#
loop_
_entity.id
_entity.type
_entity.pdbx_description
1 polymer ?
#
loop_
_entity_poly.entity_id
_entity_poly.type
_entity_poly.pdbx_seq_one_letter_code
_entity_poly.pdbx_strand_id
1 'polypeptide(L)'
;MKELRDPAAIRRLLADIEQRARALGRTPRIMEVCGTHTMALFKNGLTPLLAEAGVEMVSGPGCPVCITPNGIHEAAIAIVTGTEGLTLAAFGDMTRVPTRKGSLQTAVPAKDSRLRIVYSPEDALEEARRDPSRPVVFYGAGFETTIPSIAYTAKRAAAEGLRNYAVLPALWLIPPALRAILEAGEVAVDGFLYPGHVSAIIGTGPYEFVAREFGVPGAVAGFEPGDILLAIRSVLDQALAGEPGVELEYARAIGRDGNATARALMDEIFEPFDAAWRGLGTIPGSGLRFRKAFAGFD
;
A
#
# COMPACT_ATOMS: atom_id res chain seq x y z
N MET A 1 7.96 22.86 -1.52
CA MET A 1 8.73 21.84 -0.76
C MET A 1 9.41 22.40 0.48
N LYS A 2 10.21 23.48 0.41
CA LYS A 2 10.85 24.08 1.61
C LYS A 2 9.83 24.52 2.68
N GLU A 3 8.70 25.10 2.27
CA GLU A 3 7.64 25.55 3.18
C GLU A 3 6.93 24.41 3.94
N LEU A 4 6.78 23.23 3.31
CA LEU A 4 6.14 22.05 3.93
C LEU A 4 7.01 21.38 5.00
N ARG A 5 8.25 21.84 5.15
CA ARG A 5 9.20 21.43 6.21
C ARG A 5 9.60 22.60 7.10
N ASP A 6 9.05 23.80 6.89
CA ASP A 6 9.40 24.98 7.66
C ASP A 6 8.86 24.85 9.10
N PRO A 7 9.74 24.84 10.13
CA PRO A 7 9.30 24.73 11.52
C PRO A 7 8.31 25.82 11.96
N ALA A 8 8.33 27.00 11.34
CA ALA A 8 7.33 28.03 11.65
C ALA A 8 5.95 27.65 11.08
N ALA A 9 5.89 27.17 9.85
CA ALA A 9 4.65 26.68 9.24
C ALA A 9 4.08 25.47 9.99
N ILE A 10 4.91 24.51 10.37
CA ILE A 10 4.49 23.32 11.13
C ILE A 10 3.89 23.70 12.48
N ARG A 11 4.50 24.63 13.22
CA ARG A 11 3.96 25.10 14.50
C ARG A 11 2.61 25.80 14.36
N ARG A 12 2.43 26.58 13.29
CA ARG A 12 1.13 27.21 12.98
C ARG A 12 0.06 26.17 12.68
N LEU A 13 0.38 25.17 11.86
CA LEU A 13 -0.56 24.08 11.55
C LEU A 13 -0.95 23.27 12.79
N LEU A 14 0.00 22.98 13.69
CA LEU A 14 -0.31 22.31 14.96
C LEU A 14 -1.24 23.14 15.85
N ALA A 15 -1.02 24.46 15.94
CA ALA A 15 -1.91 25.34 16.67
C ALA A 15 -3.32 25.40 16.06
N ASP A 16 -3.43 25.41 14.72
CA ASP A 16 -4.73 25.35 14.02
C ASP A 16 -5.46 24.03 14.27
N ILE A 17 -4.72 22.91 14.26
CA ILE A 17 -5.22 21.56 14.58
C ILE A 17 -5.71 21.51 16.03
N GLU A 18 -4.93 22.05 16.98
CA GLU A 18 -5.31 22.09 18.39
C GLU A 18 -6.62 22.84 18.62
N GLN A 19 -6.79 24.00 17.97
CA GLN A 19 -8.04 24.77 18.05
C GLN A 19 -9.24 23.96 17.54
N ARG A 20 -9.07 23.22 16.44
CA ARG A 20 -10.14 22.37 15.85
C ARG A 20 -10.46 21.17 16.70
N ALA A 21 -9.44 20.47 17.20
CA ALA A 21 -9.61 19.33 18.10
C ALA A 21 -10.34 19.75 19.38
N ARG A 22 -9.99 20.92 19.96
CA ARG A 22 -10.73 21.49 21.11
C ARG A 22 -12.18 21.81 20.76
N ALA A 23 -12.45 22.37 19.58
CA ALA A 23 -13.81 22.71 19.14
C ALA A 23 -14.70 21.48 18.94
N LEU A 24 -14.13 20.31 18.58
CA LEU A 24 -14.87 19.05 18.49
C LEU A 24 -15.33 18.51 19.86
N GLY A 25 -14.75 19.00 20.97
CA GLY A 25 -15.12 18.59 22.34
C GLY A 25 -14.71 17.16 22.70
N ARG A 26 -13.90 16.50 21.88
CA ARG A 26 -13.39 15.13 22.07
C ARG A 26 -12.07 14.96 21.30
N THR A 27 -11.28 13.95 21.65
CA THR A 27 -10.04 13.58 20.92
C THR A 27 -10.40 12.75 19.68
N PRO A 28 -10.29 13.29 18.45
CA PRO A 28 -10.50 12.51 17.24
C PRO A 28 -9.38 11.49 17.01
N ARG A 29 -9.77 10.30 16.53
CA ARG A 29 -8.86 9.22 16.13
C ARG A 29 -8.73 9.20 14.60
N ILE A 30 -7.58 9.62 14.08
CA ILE A 30 -7.33 9.67 12.63
C ILE A 30 -6.44 8.51 12.23
N MET A 31 -6.91 7.68 11.30
CA MET A 31 -6.17 6.54 10.80
C MET A 31 -5.42 6.87 9.51
N GLU A 32 -4.10 6.70 9.51
CA GLU A 32 -3.33 6.65 8.27
C GLU A 32 -3.25 5.22 7.75
N VAL A 33 -3.30 5.05 6.43
CA VAL A 33 -3.24 3.73 5.78
C VAL A 33 -2.07 3.65 4.78
N CYS A 34 -0.93 4.21 5.16
CA CYS A 34 0.26 4.23 4.31
C CYS A 34 1.53 4.12 5.16
N GLY A 35 2.32 3.07 4.97
CA GLY A 35 3.59 2.90 5.69
C GLY A 35 4.55 4.10 5.53
N THR A 36 4.49 4.84 4.42
CA THR A 36 5.27 6.07 4.25
C THR A 36 4.76 7.21 5.13
N HIS A 37 3.44 7.33 5.36
CA HIS A 37 2.88 8.26 6.34
C HIS A 37 3.26 7.85 7.76
N THR A 38 3.15 6.57 8.12
CA THR A 38 3.62 6.05 9.41
C THR A 38 5.08 6.46 9.67
N MET A 39 5.96 6.24 8.68
CA MET A 39 7.37 6.58 8.77
C MET A 39 7.61 8.08 8.83
N ALA A 40 6.84 8.89 8.11
CA ALA A 40 6.95 10.35 8.14
C ALA A 40 6.50 10.92 9.49
N LEU A 41 5.40 10.41 10.06
CA LEU A 41 4.94 10.75 11.41
C LEU A 41 6.02 10.46 12.45
N PHE A 42 6.58 9.24 12.42
CA PHE A 42 7.62 8.81 13.35
C PHE A 42 8.91 9.63 13.20
N LYS A 43 9.46 9.71 11.98
CA LYS A 43 10.75 10.36 11.70
C LYS A 43 10.76 11.85 12.08
N ASN A 44 9.62 12.53 11.96
CA ASN A 44 9.49 13.95 12.26
C ASN A 44 8.89 14.22 13.64
N GLY A 45 8.66 13.19 14.47
CA GLY A 45 8.10 13.35 15.81
C GLY A 45 6.69 13.95 15.83
N LEU A 46 5.90 13.76 14.76
CA LEU A 46 4.58 14.38 14.67
C LEU A 46 3.55 13.69 15.56
N THR A 47 3.67 12.38 15.80
CA THR A 47 2.72 11.63 16.65
C THR A 47 2.58 12.24 18.06
N PRO A 48 3.65 12.47 18.84
CA PRO A 48 3.51 13.11 20.14
C PRO A 48 2.99 14.55 20.05
N LEU A 49 3.42 15.32 19.04
CA LEU A 49 2.95 16.70 18.84
C LEU A 49 1.45 16.76 18.50
N LEU A 50 0.94 15.81 17.72
CA LEU A 50 -0.47 15.67 17.41
C LEU A 50 -1.28 15.24 18.64
N ALA A 51 -0.74 14.34 19.47
CA ALA A 51 -1.36 13.96 20.73
C ALA A 51 -1.46 15.15 21.70
N GLU A 52 -0.42 15.99 21.79
CA GLU A 52 -0.45 17.25 22.54
C GLU A 52 -1.49 18.22 21.97
N ALA A 53 -1.63 18.27 20.65
CA ALA A 53 -2.68 19.05 19.98
C ALA A 53 -4.08 18.40 20.08
N GLY A 54 -4.23 17.28 20.79
CA GLY A 54 -5.53 16.63 21.03
C GLY A 54 -6.02 15.73 19.89
N VAL A 55 -5.12 15.19 19.04
CA VAL A 55 -5.44 14.24 17.97
C VAL A 55 -4.72 12.92 18.21
N GLU A 56 -5.45 11.80 18.20
CA GLU A 56 -4.87 10.45 18.28
C GLU A 56 -4.63 9.90 16.87
N MET A 57 -3.38 9.57 16.55
CA MET A 57 -3.04 8.90 15.29
C MET A 57 -3.10 7.39 15.44
N VAL A 58 -3.78 6.73 14.50
CA VAL A 58 -3.88 5.26 14.41
C VAL A 58 -3.20 4.79 13.12
N SER A 59 -2.37 3.75 13.21
CA SER A 59 -1.77 3.13 12.02
C SER A 59 -2.64 1.98 11.52
N GLY A 60 -3.16 2.12 10.31
CA GLY A 60 -3.93 1.09 9.62
C GLY A 60 -3.03 0.15 8.79
N PRO A 61 -3.64 -0.73 7.97
CA PRO A 61 -2.94 -1.76 7.20
C PRO A 61 -2.22 -1.23 5.95
N GLY A 62 -1.41 -0.17 6.10
CA GLY A 62 -0.73 0.54 5.02
C GLY A 62 0.59 -0.07 4.53
N CYS A 63 0.91 -1.31 4.91
CA CYS A 63 2.17 -1.98 4.58
C CYS A 63 1.88 -3.34 3.90
N PRO A 64 2.07 -3.47 2.57
CA PRO A 64 1.73 -4.71 1.85
C PRO A 64 2.56 -5.91 2.33
N VAL A 65 3.82 -5.67 2.72
CA VAL A 65 4.71 -6.68 3.33
C VAL A 65 4.14 -7.22 4.65
N CYS A 66 3.61 -6.33 5.49
CA CYS A 66 3.16 -6.66 6.83
C CYS A 66 1.85 -7.45 6.80
N ILE A 67 0.97 -7.12 5.86
CA ILE A 67 -0.33 -7.77 5.69
C ILE A 67 -0.27 -9.05 4.86
N THR A 68 0.88 -9.36 4.25
CA THR A 68 1.04 -10.60 3.49
C THR A 68 0.90 -11.83 4.40
N PRO A 69 0.01 -12.79 4.10
CA PRO A 69 -0.15 -14.01 4.88
C PRO A 69 1.13 -14.85 4.92
N ASN A 70 1.36 -15.53 6.05
CA ASN A 70 2.47 -16.49 6.22
C ASN A 70 2.59 -17.48 5.06
N GLY A 71 1.46 -18.00 4.58
CA GLY A 71 1.44 -19.01 3.51
C GLY A 71 2.12 -18.55 2.23
N ILE A 72 2.03 -17.26 1.88
CA ILE A 72 2.67 -16.72 0.67
C ILE A 72 4.18 -16.58 0.86
N HIS A 73 4.63 -16.09 2.01
CA HIS A 73 6.06 -16.07 2.34
C HIS A 73 6.66 -17.48 2.38
N GLU A 74 5.92 -18.44 2.96
CA GLU A 74 6.35 -19.84 3.02
C GLU A 74 6.34 -20.52 1.65
N ALA A 75 5.46 -20.10 0.72
CA ALA A 75 5.50 -20.52 -0.67
C ALA A 75 6.75 -19.99 -1.39
N ALA A 76 7.09 -18.72 -1.20
CA ALA A 76 8.33 -18.15 -1.76
C ALA A 76 9.58 -18.90 -1.24
N ILE A 77 9.63 -19.20 0.07
CA ILE A 77 10.68 -20.03 0.65
C ILE A 77 10.71 -21.41 -0.03
N ALA A 78 9.56 -22.09 -0.11
CA ALA A 78 9.48 -23.42 -0.73
C ALA A 78 9.95 -23.43 -2.20
N ILE A 79 9.63 -22.39 -2.98
CA ILE A 79 10.06 -22.25 -4.38
C ILE A 79 11.59 -22.22 -4.47
N VAL A 80 12.26 -21.34 -3.72
CA VAL A 80 13.73 -21.17 -3.82
C VAL A 80 14.51 -22.32 -3.20
N THR A 81 13.97 -22.98 -2.18
CA THR A 81 14.62 -24.13 -1.52
C THR A 81 14.32 -25.46 -2.21
N GLY A 82 13.26 -25.55 -3.01
CA GLY A 82 12.76 -26.79 -3.62
C GLY A 82 12.99 -26.93 -5.12
N THR A 83 13.34 -25.85 -5.82
CA THR A 83 13.53 -25.85 -7.28
C THR A 83 14.99 -25.62 -7.61
N GLU A 84 15.66 -26.55 -8.30
CA GLU A 84 17.04 -26.39 -8.74
C GLU A 84 17.16 -25.41 -9.92
N GLY A 85 18.27 -24.68 -10.00
CA GLY A 85 18.59 -23.77 -11.10
C GLY A 85 17.72 -22.51 -11.21
N LEU A 86 16.88 -22.17 -10.23
CA LEU A 86 15.91 -21.06 -10.27
C LEU A 86 16.46 -19.74 -9.68
N THR A 87 16.02 -18.59 -10.20
CA THR A 87 16.14 -17.30 -9.51
C THR A 87 14.79 -16.92 -8.89
N LEU A 88 14.74 -16.79 -7.56
CA LEU A 88 13.64 -16.10 -6.91
C LEU A 88 14.03 -14.62 -6.76
N ALA A 89 13.30 -13.72 -7.43
CA ALA A 89 13.48 -12.28 -7.28
C ALA A 89 12.47 -11.71 -6.27
N ALA A 90 12.91 -10.85 -5.34
CA ALA A 90 12.04 -10.24 -4.34
C ALA A 90 12.51 -8.84 -3.95
N PHE A 91 11.60 -8.00 -3.47
CA PHE A 91 11.98 -6.75 -2.79
C PHE A 91 12.73 -7.05 -1.48
N GLY A 92 13.65 -6.17 -1.10
CA GLY A 92 14.54 -6.42 0.04
C GLY A 92 13.84 -6.56 1.39
N ASP A 93 12.75 -5.83 1.61
CA ASP A 93 11.90 -5.92 2.80
C ASP A 93 11.20 -7.28 2.92
N MET A 94 10.72 -7.84 1.80
CA MET A 94 10.09 -9.16 1.75
C MET A 94 11.01 -10.28 2.23
N THR A 95 12.33 -10.10 2.14
CA THR A 95 13.30 -11.13 2.53
C THR A 95 13.35 -11.40 4.03
N ARG A 96 12.96 -10.41 4.84
CA ARG A 96 13.18 -10.41 6.30
C ARG A 96 11.96 -10.85 7.11
N VAL A 97 10.82 -11.12 6.45
CA VAL A 97 9.58 -11.42 7.14
C VAL A 97 9.65 -12.82 7.77
N PRO A 98 9.50 -12.94 9.10
CA PRO A 98 9.57 -14.23 9.76
C PRO A 98 8.28 -15.05 9.54
N THR A 99 8.45 -16.35 9.38
CA THR A 99 7.39 -17.37 9.30
C THR A 99 7.76 -18.58 10.15
N ARG A 100 6.91 -19.61 10.20
CA ARG A 100 7.26 -20.86 10.89
C ARG A 100 8.40 -21.62 10.20
N LYS A 101 8.64 -21.37 8.91
CA LYS A 101 9.74 -21.95 8.12
C LYS A 101 10.99 -21.05 8.09
N GLY A 102 11.05 -20.04 8.96
CA GLY A 102 12.08 -19.00 8.92
C GLY A 102 11.71 -17.86 7.97
N SER A 103 12.72 -17.18 7.44
CA SER A 103 12.57 -16.10 6.46
C SER A 103 13.30 -16.44 5.16
N LEU A 104 12.99 -15.72 4.08
CA LEU A 104 13.73 -15.83 2.83
C LEU A 104 15.22 -15.50 3.01
N GLN A 105 15.57 -14.55 3.88
CA GLN A 105 16.95 -14.19 4.20
C GLN A 105 17.74 -15.35 4.81
N THR A 106 17.07 -16.23 5.56
CA THR A 106 17.68 -17.38 6.23
C THR A 106 17.55 -18.68 5.44
N ALA A 107 16.82 -18.67 4.34
CA ALA A 107 16.61 -19.85 3.52
C ALA A 107 17.90 -20.22 2.77
N VAL A 108 18.22 -21.51 2.71
CA VAL A 108 19.33 -22.03 1.89
C VAL A 108 18.76 -22.44 0.54
N PRO A 109 19.09 -21.75 -0.57
CA PRO A 109 18.58 -22.10 -1.90
C PRO A 109 18.94 -23.53 -2.30
N ALA A 110 18.11 -24.14 -3.16
CA ALA A 110 18.43 -25.41 -3.81
C ALA A 110 19.69 -25.29 -4.67
N LYS A 111 20.17 -26.43 -5.17
CA LYS A 111 21.33 -26.49 -6.06
C LYS A 111 21.15 -25.55 -7.26
N ASP A 112 22.18 -24.74 -7.53
CA ASP A 112 22.22 -23.75 -8.62
C ASP A 112 21.12 -22.67 -8.59
N SER A 113 20.33 -22.60 -7.51
CA SER A 113 19.29 -21.60 -7.28
C SER A 113 19.78 -20.42 -6.45
N ARG A 114 19.09 -19.29 -6.56
CA ARG A 114 19.45 -18.06 -5.83
C ARG A 114 18.27 -17.18 -5.51
N LEU A 115 18.37 -16.45 -4.40
CA LEU A 115 17.54 -15.29 -4.09
C LEU A 115 18.20 -14.03 -4.66
N ARG A 116 17.46 -13.25 -5.44
CA ARG A 116 17.89 -11.97 -6.01
C ARG A 116 17.05 -10.84 -5.41
N ILE A 117 17.71 -9.92 -4.70
CA ILE A 117 17.07 -8.67 -4.29
C ILE A 117 16.96 -7.75 -5.51
N VAL A 118 15.74 -7.28 -5.76
CA VAL A 118 15.41 -6.34 -6.85
C VAL A 118 14.80 -5.05 -6.30
N TYR A 119 14.87 -3.98 -7.09
CA TYR A 119 14.29 -2.68 -6.75
C TYR A 119 13.03 -2.37 -7.56
N SER A 120 12.82 -3.09 -8.66
CA SER A 120 11.62 -2.99 -9.50
C SER A 120 11.20 -4.36 -10.05
N PRO A 121 9.94 -4.52 -10.47
CA PRO A 121 9.54 -5.71 -11.22
C PRO A 121 10.33 -5.88 -12.53
N GLU A 122 10.76 -4.79 -13.16
CA GLU A 122 11.54 -4.82 -14.41
C GLU A 122 12.90 -5.51 -14.20
N ASP A 123 13.55 -5.31 -13.04
CA ASP A 123 14.80 -6.01 -12.73
C ASP A 123 14.62 -7.53 -12.75
N ALA A 124 13.47 -8.04 -12.30
CA ALA A 124 13.17 -9.47 -12.33
C ALA A 124 12.91 -9.96 -13.76
N LEU A 125 12.25 -9.15 -14.58
CA LEU A 125 12.04 -9.45 -16.00
C LEU A 125 13.37 -9.47 -16.77
N GLU A 126 14.28 -8.54 -16.47
CA GLU A 126 15.63 -8.50 -17.02
C GLU A 126 16.46 -9.73 -16.66
N GLU A 127 16.32 -10.27 -15.44
CA GLU A 127 16.96 -11.55 -15.09
C GLU A 127 16.44 -12.69 -15.98
N ALA A 128 15.16 -12.72 -16.32
CA ALA A 128 14.59 -13.74 -17.21
C ALA A 128 15.09 -13.59 -18.66
N ARG A 129 15.26 -12.35 -19.15
CA ARG A 129 15.84 -12.07 -20.48
C ARG A 129 17.30 -12.50 -20.58
N ARG A 130 18.08 -12.29 -19.52
CA ARG A 130 19.53 -12.58 -19.50
C ARG A 130 19.85 -14.05 -19.58
N ASP A 131 19.03 -14.91 -18.97
CA ASP A 131 19.22 -16.36 -18.98
C ASP A 131 17.89 -17.07 -19.26
N PRO A 132 17.52 -17.25 -20.54
CA PRO A 132 16.28 -17.93 -20.93
C PRO A 132 16.19 -19.39 -20.46
N SER A 133 17.31 -20.01 -20.08
CA SER A 133 17.35 -21.39 -19.58
C SER A 133 16.99 -21.50 -18.11
N ARG A 134 17.03 -20.37 -17.39
CA ARG A 134 16.80 -20.28 -15.94
C ARG A 134 15.41 -19.75 -15.65
N PRO A 135 14.57 -20.51 -14.91
CA PRO A 135 13.31 -20.00 -14.40
C PRO A 135 13.55 -18.83 -13.44
N VAL A 136 12.76 -17.78 -13.60
CA VAL A 136 12.73 -16.60 -12.73
C VAL A 136 11.32 -16.44 -12.20
N VAL A 137 11.19 -16.50 -10.88
CA VAL A 137 9.93 -16.20 -10.19
C VAL A 137 10.10 -14.88 -9.45
N PHE A 138 9.26 -13.90 -9.76
CA PHE A 138 9.21 -12.64 -9.04
C PHE A 138 8.16 -12.71 -7.92
N TYR A 139 8.60 -12.59 -6.67
CA TYR A 139 7.70 -12.43 -5.53
C TYR A 139 7.16 -10.99 -5.49
N GLY A 140 6.05 -10.78 -6.21
CA GLY A 140 5.45 -9.47 -6.44
C GLY A 140 4.45 -9.11 -5.35
N ALA A 141 4.91 -8.37 -4.34
CA ALA A 141 4.06 -7.86 -3.27
C ALA A 141 3.75 -6.37 -3.44
N GLY A 142 2.49 -5.96 -3.25
CA GLY A 142 2.15 -4.54 -3.27
C GLY A 142 0.67 -4.18 -3.26
N PHE A 143 0.44 -2.88 -3.07
CA PHE A 143 -0.84 -2.21 -3.29
C PHE A 143 -0.89 -1.60 -4.68
N GLU A 144 -1.89 -0.75 -4.95
CA GLU A 144 -2.17 -0.17 -6.26
C GLU A 144 -1.01 0.66 -6.81
N THR A 145 -0.09 1.11 -5.96
CA THR A 145 1.16 1.78 -6.39
C THR A 145 2.11 0.86 -7.16
N THR A 146 2.13 -0.42 -6.80
CA THR A 146 3.09 -1.40 -7.33
C THR A 146 2.45 -2.28 -8.40
N ILE A 147 1.17 -2.61 -8.23
CA ILE A 147 0.43 -3.52 -9.14
C ILE A 147 0.59 -3.14 -10.63
N PRO A 148 0.47 -1.87 -11.07
CA PRO A 148 0.64 -1.52 -12.49
C PRO A 148 1.98 -1.94 -13.07
N SER A 149 3.06 -1.81 -12.30
CA SER A 149 4.40 -2.21 -12.75
C SER A 149 4.56 -3.72 -12.87
N ILE A 150 3.89 -4.49 -11.99
CA ILE A 150 3.84 -5.95 -12.06
C ILE A 150 2.98 -6.41 -13.24
N ALA A 151 1.83 -5.77 -13.45
CA ALA A 151 0.98 -5.99 -14.61
C ALA A 151 1.75 -5.73 -15.92
N TYR A 152 2.54 -4.64 -15.95
CA TYR A 152 3.36 -4.28 -17.09
C TYR A 152 4.40 -5.35 -17.41
N THR A 153 5.14 -5.86 -16.42
CA THR A 153 6.17 -6.87 -16.67
C THR A 153 5.59 -8.21 -17.12
N ALA A 154 4.44 -8.63 -16.58
CA ALA A 154 3.74 -9.80 -17.08
C ALA A 154 3.27 -9.62 -18.54
N LYS A 155 2.70 -8.45 -18.86
CA LYS A 155 2.30 -8.11 -20.23
C LYS A 155 3.49 -8.10 -21.21
N ARG A 156 4.63 -7.55 -20.78
CA ARG A 156 5.88 -7.55 -21.55
C ARG A 156 6.41 -8.97 -21.77
N ALA A 157 6.46 -9.78 -20.71
CA ALA A 157 6.87 -11.18 -20.81
C ALA A 157 6.00 -11.96 -21.81
N ALA A 158 4.68 -11.72 -21.81
CA ALA A 158 3.75 -12.30 -22.79
C ALA A 158 4.05 -11.86 -24.22
N ALA A 159 4.23 -10.55 -24.45
CA ALA A 159 4.52 -10.01 -25.77
C ALA A 159 5.87 -10.50 -26.33
N GLU A 160 6.84 -10.74 -25.46
CA GLU A 160 8.17 -11.25 -25.81
C GLU A 160 8.25 -12.78 -25.88
N GLY A 161 7.20 -13.50 -25.44
CA GLY A 161 7.19 -14.95 -25.39
C GLY A 161 8.14 -15.54 -24.34
N LEU A 162 8.45 -14.79 -23.27
CA LEU A 162 9.32 -15.24 -22.18
C LEU A 162 8.60 -16.28 -21.32
N ARG A 163 8.93 -17.56 -21.54
CA ARG A 163 8.33 -18.70 -20.83
C ARG A 163 9.00 -19.03 -19.49
N ASN A 164 10.13 -18.40 -19.20
CA ASN A 164 10.90 -18.60 -17.98
C ASN A 164 10.64 -17.53 -16.92
N TYR A 165 9.63 -16.68 -17.11
CA TYR A 165 9.24 -15.64 -16.14
C TYR A 165 7.86 -15.96 -15.56
N ALA A 166 7.76 -15.96 -14.23
CA ALA A 166 6.51 -16.06 -13.50
C ALA A 166 6.52 -15.07 -12.31
N VAL A 167 5.36 -14.82 -11.75
CA VAL A 167 5.14 -13.93 -10.61
C VAL A 167 4.39 -14.72 -9.56
N LEU A 168 4.88 -14.73 -8.32
CA LEU A 168 4.10 -15.14 -7.16
C LEU A 168 3.34 -13.90 -6.66
N PRO A 169 2.03 -13.75 -6.94
CA PRO A 169 1.32 -12.51 -6.69
C PRO A 169 0.90 -12.39 -5.21
N ALA A 170 1.27 -11.26 -4.62
CA ALA A 170 0.90 -10.82 -3.28
C ALA A 170 0.31 -9.41 -3.41
N LEU A 171 -0.87 -9.32 -4.03
CA LEU A 171 -1.43 -8.07 -4.52
C LEU A 171 -2.73 -7.75 -3.79
N TRP A 172 -2.83 -6.55 -3.22
CA TRP A 172 -3.98 -6.13 -2.41
C TRP A 172 -4.50 -4.75 -2.80
N LEU A 173 -5.74 -4.47 -2.41
CA LEU A 173 -6.44 -3.21 -2.64
C LEU A 173 -6.76 -2.52 -1.31
N ILE A 174 -6.50 -1.22 -1.23
CA ILE A 174 -6.75 -0.41 -0.03
C ILE A 174 -8.26 -0.17 0.21
N PRO A 175 -9.09 0.23 -0.78
CA PRO A 175 -10.50 0.54 -0.52
C PRO A 175 -11.30 -0.61 0.14
N PRO A 176 -11.17 -1.88 -0.28
CA PRO A 176 -11.84 -2.99 0.42
C PRO A 176 -11.38 -3.16 1.88
N ALA A 177 -10.10 -2.90 2.19
CA ALA A 177 -9.60 -2.98 3.56
C ALA A 177 -10.19 -1.86 4.45
N LEU A 178 -10.33 -0.65 3.92
CA LEU A 178 -10.99 0.46 4.62
C LEU A 178 -12.44 0.10 4.96
N ARG A 179 -13.18 -0.50 4.02
CA ARG A 179 -14.54 -0.98 4.24
C ARG A 179 -14.59 -2.01 5.37
N ALA A 180 -13.71 -3.01 5.34
CA ALA A 180 -13.67 -4.06 6.35
C ALA A 180 -13.40 -3.50 7.77
N ILE A 181 -12.51 -2.51 7.89
CA ILE A 181 -12.22 -1.84 9.17
C ILE A 181 -13.47 -1.13 9.71
N LEU A 182 -14.18 -0.41 8.85
CA LEU A 182 -15.37 0.34 9.23
C LEU A 182 -16.55 -0.58 9.56
N GLU A 183 -16.74 -1.66 8.81
CA GLU A 183 -17.81 -2.65 9.05
C GLU A 183 -17.56 -3.49 10.31
N ALA A 184 -16.29 -3.78 10.64
CA ALA A 184 -15.95 -4.50 11.86
C ALA A 184 -16.24 -3.68 13.13
N GLY A 185 -16.06 -2.34 13.06
CA GLY A 185 -16.34 -1.43 14.18
C GLY A 185 -15.45 -1.64 15.42
N GLU A 186 -14.40 -2.45 15.32
CA GLU A 186 -13.50 -2.78 16.44
C GLU A 186 -12.59 -1.62 16.86
N VAL A 187 -12.32 -0.70 15.92
CA VAL A 187 -11.49 0.49 16.15
C VAL A 187 -12.33 1.73 15.86
N ALA A 188 -12.46 2.61 16.85
CA ALA A 188 -13.03 3.93 16.63
C ALA A 188 -12.12 4.73 15.69
N VAL A 189 -12.63 5.05 14.50
CA VAL A 189 -11.96 5.88 13.49
C VAL A 189 -12.86 7.05 13.16
N ASP A 190 -12.36 8.25 13.42
CA ASP A 190 -13.06 9.52 13.18
C ASP A 190 -12.65 10.19 11.87
N GLY A 191 -11.60 9.68 11.22
CA GLY A 191 -11.18 10.15 9.91
C GLY A 191 -10.01 9.37 9.35
N PHE A 192 -9.77 9.51 8.04
CA PHE A 192 -8.67 8.84 7.35
C PHE A 192 -7.68 9.79 6.68
N LEU A 193 -6.42 9.41 6.72
CA LEU A 193 -5.39 9.90 5.78
C LEU A 193 -5.16 8.85 4.70
N TYR A 194 -5.61 9.15 3.49
CA TYR A 194 -5.46 8.26 2.34
C TYR A 194 -4.06 8.36 1.73
N PRO A 195 -3.52 7.26 1.17
CA PRO A 195 -2.15 7.22 0.68
C PRO A 195 -2.01 8.05 -0.60
N GLY A 196 -1.12 9.04 -0.61
CA GLY A 196 -0.90 9.89 -1.78
C GLY A 196 -0.52 9.10 -3.04
N HIS A 197 0.39 8.12 -2.92
CA HIS A 197 0.83 7.32 -4.07
C HIS A 197 -0.24 6.34 -4.56
N VAL A 198 -1.02 5.70 -3.66
CA VAL A 198 -2.14 4.83 -4.08
C VAL A 198 -3.18 5.67 -4.82
N SER A 199 -3.47 6.86 -4.29
CA SER A 199 -4.40 7.82 -4.90
C SER A 199 -3.89 8.37 -6.23
N ALA A 200 -2.58 8.40 -6.48
CA ALA A 200 -2.02 8.72 -7.79
C ALA A 200 -2.47 7.72 -8.87
N ILE A 201 -2.74 6.48 -8.47
CA ILE A 201 -3.19 5.41 -9.37
C ILE A 201 -4.71 5.37 -9.43
N ILE A 202 -5.38 5.31 -8.29
CA ILE A 202 -6.83 5.05 -8.25
C ILE A 202 -7.70 6.32 -8.19
N GLY A 203 -7.10 7.48 -7.93
CA GLY A 203 -7.82 8.74 -7.74
C GLY A 203 -8.46 8.84 -6.36
N THR A 204 -9.38 9.80 -6.19
CA THR A 204 -10.15 9.98 -4.95
C THR A 204 -11.46 9.19 -4.94
N GLY A 205 -12.03 8.93 -6.13
CA GLY A 205 -13.35 8.30 -6.29
C GLY A 205 -13.52 7.00 -5.50
N PRO A 206 -12.55 6.06 -5.53
CA PRO A 206 -12.66 4.80 -4.80
C PRO A 206 -12.72 4.91 -3.28
N TYR A 207 -12.42 6.08 -2.69
CA TYR A 207 -12.57 6.32 -1.25
C TYR A 207 -13.90 6.97 -0.89
N GLU A 208 -14.68 7.47 -1.84
CA GLU A 208 -15.89 8.27 -1.57
C GLU A 208 -16.94 7.52 -0.74
N PHE A 209 -16.97 6.18 -0.83
CA PHE A 209 -17.86 5.36 -0.02
C PHE A 209 -17.65 5.55 1.49
N VAL A 210 -16.42 5.87 1.94
CA VAL A 210 -16.10 6.09 3.35
C VAL A 210 -16.90 7.28 3.90
N ALA A 211 -16.94 8.38 3.16
CA ALA A 211 -17.73 9.55 3.53
C ALA A 211 -19.24 9.29 3.34
N ARG A 212 -19.64 8.75 2.17
CA ARG A 212 -21.06 8.61 1.79
C ARG A 212 -21.82 7.57 2.60
N GLU A 213 -21.19 6.45 2.91
CA GLU A 213 -21.85 5.30 3.56
C GLU A 213 -21.58 5.26 5.07
N PHE A 214 -20.40 5.70 5.52
CA PHE A 214 -20.00 5.63 6.93
C PHE A 214 -19.94 7.00 7.61
N GLY A 215 -20.09 8.10 6.87
CA GLY A 215 -20.02 9.45 7.44
C GLY A 215 -18.64 9.83 7.97
N VAL A 216 -17.58 9.13 7.54
CA VAL A 216 -16.22 9.34 8.04
C VAL A 216 -15.46 10.26 7.07
N PRO A 217 -14.95 11.42 7.53
CA PRO A 217 -14.17 12.33 6.69
C PRO A 217 -12.80 11.74 6.33
N GLY A 218 -12.25 12.19 5.21
CA GLY A 218 -10.92 11.75 4.80
C GLY A 218 -10.22 12.76 3.88
N ALA A 219 -8.90 12.65 3.84
CA ALA A 219 -8.07 13.47 2.98
C ALA A 219 -6.89 12.67 2.40
N VAL A 220 -6.63 12.85 1.11
CA VAL A 220 -5.44 12.34 0.44
C VAL A 220 -4.26 13.24 0.78
N ALA A 221 -3.23 12.67 1.41
CA ALA A 221 -2.06 13.41 1.86
C ALA A 221 -0.80 13.07 1.07
N GLY A 222 0.05 14.08 0.88
CA GLY A 222 1.46 13.88 0.52
C GLY A 222 2.28 13.35 1.70
N PHE A 223 3.61 13.32 1.58
CA PHE A 223 4.49 12.65 2.53
C PHE A 223 5.36 13.60 3.36
N GLU A 224 5.27 14.90 3.09
CA GLU A 224 5.95 15.89 3.91
C GLU A 224 5.19 16.16 5.21
N PRO A 225 5.87 16.59 6.29
CA PRO A 225 5.21 16.92 7.55
C PRO A 225 4.03 17.88 7.36
N GLY A 226 4.23 18.94 6.58
CA GLY A 226 3.18 19.90 6.27
C GLY A 226 2.01 19.29 5.48
N ASP A 227 2.25 18.31 4.61
CA ASP A 227 1.18 17.62 3.88
C ASP A 227 0.26 16.85 4.82
N ILE A 228 0.88 16.11 5.75
CA ILE A 228 0.16 15.29 6.72
C ILE A 228 -0.66 16.20 7.64
N LEU A 229 -0.09 17.30 8.13
CA LEU A 229 -0.80 18.24 8.99
C LEU A 229 -1.93 18.98 8.26
N LEU A 230 -1.74 19.36 6.99
CA LEU A 230 -2.81 19.95 6.19
C LEU A 230 -3.98 18.98 5.99
N ALA A 231 -3.67 17.71 5.71
CA ALA A 231 -4.69 16.67 5.59
C ALA A 231 -5.42 16.39 6.91
N ILE A 232 -4.71 16.36 8.03
CA ILE A 232 -5.34 16.26 9.36
C ILE A 232 -6.25 17.46 9.61
N ARG A 233 -5.78 18.69 9.35
CA ARG A 233 -6.60 19.90 9.50
C ARG A 233 -7.87 19.82 8.66
N SER A 234 -7.76 19.37 7.40
CA SER A 234 -8.86 19.18 6.47
C SER A 234 -9.89 18.17 6.98
N VAL A 235 -9.43 17.03 7.53
CA VAL A 235 -10.30 16.04 8.17
C VAL A 235 -11.06 16.63 9.36
N LEU A 236 -10.39 17.43 10.19
CA LEU A 236 -11.04 18.09 11.34
C LEU A 236 -12.03 19.17 10.91
N ASP A 237 -11.74 19.92 9.84
CA ASP A 237 -12.66 20.91 9.27
C ASP A 237 -13.95 20.24 8.79
N GLN A 238 -13.84 19.12 8.06
CA GLN A 238 -14.99 18.33 7.63
C GLN A 238 -15.80 17.81 8.82
N ALA A 239 -15.13 17.31 9.87
CA ALA A 239 -15.77 16.82 11.09
C ALA A 239 -16.55 17.92 11.83
N LEU A 240 -15.99 19.14 11.90
CA LEU A 240 -16.66 20.31 12.52
C LEU A 240 -17.84 20.80 11.70
N ALA A 241 -17.74 20.76 10.37
CA ALA A 241 -18.82 21.15 9.48
C ALA A 241 -19.97 20.11 9.43
N GLY A 242 -19.69 18.86 9.81
CA GLY A 242 -20.63 17.76 9.61
C GLY A 242 -20.79 17.37 8.14
N GLU A 243 -19.78 17.69 7.32
CA GLU A 243 -19.77 17.46 5.86
C GLU A 243 -18.60 16.54 5.49
N PRO A 244 -18.70 15.22 5.73
CA PRO A 244 -17.62 14.30 5.41
C PRO A 244 -17.44 14.18 3.89
N GLY A 245 -16.17 14.18 3.45
CA GLY A 245 -15.79 14.04 2.06
C GLY A 245 -14.43 13.37 1.87
N VAL A 246 -13.93 13.43 0.65
CA VAL A 246 -12.58 12.98 0.29
C VAL A 246 -11.83 14.17 -0.31
N GLU A 247 -11.10 14.88 0.55
CA GLU A 247 -10.33 16.05 0.14
C GLU A 247 -8.99 15.67 -0.49
N LEU A 248 -8.54 16.48 -1.45
CA LEU A 248 -7.29 16.26 -2.18
C LEU A 248 -6.24 17.30 -1.78
N GLU A 249 -5.60 17.08 -0.62
CA GLU A 249 -4.52 17.96 -0.13
C GLU A 249 -3.20 17.74 -0.86
N TYR A 250 -3.11 16.70 -1.69
CA TYR A 250 -1.95 16.39 -2.54
C TYR A 250 -2.12 16.81 -4.01
N ALA A 251 -3.01 17.77 -4.29
CA ALA A 251 -3.36 18.22 -5.65
C ALA A 251 -2.18 18.71 -6.51
N ARG A 252 -1.06 19.11 -5.88
CA ARG A 252 0.15 19.54 -6.60
C ARG A 252 0.85 18.40 -7.34
N ALA A 253 0.60 17.15 -6.97
CA ALA A 253 1.29 15.97 -7.50
C ALA A 253 0.33 15.03 -8.25
N ILE A 254 -0.96 15.03 -7.90
CA ILE A 254 -1.95 14.11 -8.46
C ILE A 254 -3.28 14.82 -8.75
N GLY A 255 -4.05 14.29 -9.71
CA GLY A 255 -5.43 14.69 -9.98
C GLY A 255 -6.45 13.76 -9.29
N ARG A 256 -7.73 14.17 -9.28
CA ARG A 256 -8.83 13.37 -8.68
C ARG A 256 -9.12 12.07 -9.41
N ASP A 257 -8.84 11.99 -10.71
CA ASP A 257 -9.16 10.82 -11.56
C ASP A 257 -8.13 9.68 -11.48
N GLY A 258 -6.99 9.91 -10.83
CA GLY A 258 -5.87 8.97 -10.80
C GLY A 258 -5.26 8.75 -12.18
N ASN A 259 -4.75 7.53 -12.42
CA ASN A 259 -4.10 7.15 -13.67
C ASN A 259 -4.93 6.10 -14.41
N ALA A 260 -5.72 6.55 -15.39
CA ALA A 260 -6.59 5.69 -16.19
C ALA A 260 -5.83 4.58 -16.93
N THR A 261 -4.63 4.88 -17.46
CA THR A 261 -3.79 3.90 -18.16
C THR A 261 -3.32 2.79 -17.21
N ALA A 262 -2.89 3.16 -16.00
CA ALA A 262 -2.47 2.20 -15.00
C ALA A 262 -3.63 1.30 -14.55
N ARG A 263 -4.82 1.88 -14.30
CA ARG A 263 -6.02 1.11 -13.93
C ARG A 263 -6.45 0.15 -15.04
N ALA A 264 -6.49 0.62 -16.29
CA ALA A 264 -6.84 -0.24 -17.43
C ALA A 264 -5.86 -1.42 -17.57
N LEU A 265 -4.57 -1.19 -17.34
CA LEU A 265 -3.57 -2.25 -17.35
C LEU A 265 -3.76 -3.24 -16.18
N MET A 266 -4.06 -2.76 -14.98
CA MET A 266 -4.39 -3.62 -13.85
C MET A 266 -5.60 -4.51 -14.16
N ASP A 267 -6.67 -3.91 -14.70
CA ASP A 267 -7.91 -4.60 -15.05
C ASP A 267 -7.75 -5.60 -16.19
N GLU A 268 -6.82 -5.36 -17.12
CA GLU A 268 -6.49 -6.27 -18.21
C GLU A 268 -5.81 -7.55 -17.69
N ILE A 269 -4.87 -7.40 -16.74
CA ILE A 269 -4.00 -8.49 -16.29
C ILE A 269 -4.60 -9.26 -15.12
N PHE A 270 -5.27 -8.56 -14.21
CA PHE A 270 -5.72 -9.10 -12.93
C PHE A 270 -7.23 -9.04 -12.77
N GLU A 271 -7.74 -9.89 -11.87
CA GLU A 271 -9.12 -9.85 -11.39
C GLU A 271 -9.17 -9.91 -9.86
N PRO A 272 -10.16 -9.26 -9.23
CA PRO A 272 -10.32 -9.27 -7.79
C PRO A 272 -10.77 -10.64 -7.27
N PHE A 273 -10.32 -11.00 -6.07
CA PHE A 273 -10.77 -12.17 -5.32
C PHE A 273 -10.76 -11.89 -3.82
N ASP A 274 -11.46 -12.73 -3.06
CA ASP A 274 -11.47 -12.67 -1.60
C ASP A 274 -10.12 -13.13 -1.05
N ALA A 275 -9.39 -12.20 -0.44
CA ALA A 275 -8.00 -12.43 -0.05
C ALA A 275 -7.80 -12.35 1.45
N ALA A 276 -6.88 -13.18 1.94
CA ALA A 276 -6.44 -13.12 3.32
C ALA A 276 -5.47 -11.96 3.54
N TRP A 277 -5.67 -11.26 4.66
CA TRP A 277 -4.82 -10.21 5.21
C TRP A 277 -4.33 -10.69 6.58
N ARG A 278 -3.01 -10.70 6.77
CA ARG A 278 -2.41 -11.05 8.05
C ARG A 278 -2.88 -10.07 9.12
N GLY A 279 -3.58 -10.60 10.13
CA GLY A 279 -4.14 -9.81 11.23
C GLY A 279 -5.55 -9.26 10.99
N LEU A 280 -6.11 -9.34 9.77
CA LEU A 280 -7.47 -8.87 9.45
C LEU A 280 -8.40 -9.97 8.91
N GLY A 281 -7.89 -11.18 8.68
CA GLY A 281 -8.70 -12.27 8.16
C GLY A 281 -8.93 -12.16 6.66
N THR A 282 -10.03 -12.73 6.15
CA THR A 282 -10.35 -12.70 4.71
C THR A 282 -11.23 -11.50 4.40
N ILE A 283 -10.81 -10.66 3.47
CA ILE A 283 -11.55 -9.46 3.07
C ILE A 283 -12.07 -9.66 1.63
N PRO A 284 -13.39 -9.54 1.40
CA PRO A 284 -13.97 -9.73 0.08
C PRO A 284 -13.40 -8.79 -0.99
N GLY A 285 -13.10 -9.33 -2.17
CA GLY A 285 -12.60 -8.57 -3.33
C GLY A 285 -11.34 -7.74 -3.10
N SER A 286 -10.55 -8.07 -2.07
CA SER A 286 -9.42 -7.25 -1.61
C SER A 286 -8.07 -7.65 -2.18
N GLY A 287 -7.97 -8.81 -2.83
CA GLY A 287 -6.74 -9.25 -3.49
C GLY A 287 -6.90 -9.30 -5.01
N LEU A 288 -5.78 -9.31 -5.72
CA LEU A 288 -5.73 -9.48 -7.16
C LEU A 288 -4.99 -10.76 -7.55
N ARG A 289 -5.56 -11.51 -8.49
CA ARG A 289 -4.95 -12.70 -9.11
C ARG A 289 -4.93 -12.56 -10.62
N PHE A 290 -4.05 -13.29 -11.30
CA PHE A 290 -4.02 -13.25 -12.77
C PHE A 290 -5.35 -13.69 -13.37
N ARG A 291 -5.79 -12.98 -14.41
CA ARG A 291 -6.87 -13.48 -15.26
C ARG A 291 -6.41 -14.71 -16.01
N LYS A 292 -7.37 -15.54 -16.43
CA LYS A 292 -7.12 -16.77 -17.21
C LYS A 292 -6.21 -16.55 -18.43
N ALA A 293 -6.31 -15.41 -19.11
CA ALA A 293 -5.49 -15.07 -20.27
C ALA A 293 -3.99 -14.94 -19.94
N PHE A 294 -3.65 -14.64 -18.68
CA PHE A 294 -2.29 -14.47 -18.18
C PHE A 294 -1.89 -15.53 -17.15
N ALA A 295 -2.67 -16.61 -17.01
CA ALA A 295 -2.42 -17.68 -16.02
C ALA A 295 -1.08 -18.42 -16.23
N GLY A 296 -0.43 -18.27 -17.37
CA GLY A 296 0.92 -18.81 -17.60
C GLY A 296 2.03 -18.05 -16.85
N PHE A 297 1.71 -16.92 -16.21
CA PHE A 297 2.63 -16.11 -15.40
C PHE A 297 2.40 -16.25 -13.89
N ASP A 298 1.40 -17.02 -13.45
CA ASP A 298 1.13 -17.31 -12.04
C ASP A 298 1.94 -18.53 -11.56
#